data_AF-A0A9E2GQP4-F1
#
_entry.id   AF-A0A9E2GQP4-F1
#
_cell.length_a   1.000
_cell.length_b   1.000
_cell.length_c   1.000
_cell.angle_alpha   90.00
_cell.angle_beta   90.00
_cell.angle_gamma   90.00
#
_symmetry.space_group_name_H-M   'P 1'
#
loop_
_entity.id
_entity.type
_entity.pdbx_description
1 polymer ?
#
loop_
_entity_poly.entity_id
_entity_poly.type
_entity_poly.pdbx_seq_one_letter_code
_entity_poly.pdbx_strand_id
1 'polypeptide(L)'
;MTQLNQRRKEIVARTVTVVEALSAIPAGSTVFVGTGAGEPQGLVDSLADLAVKKSLRLLFGFSLRRPPKLSSPVPICSYLHVGYRQSRAMEEGSIDWLPVEFSSVPALFARRRIPIDVALVSVSPGDVHGQFSLGTSVDITRAAVEAASMVIAQINPFVPRTHGQSFLDYRKIRFFTQKEEPLPEVFEKKDDTEVEEQIARNVIRVIPDGATLQLGFPRVPRHLLSRMSERHDLGVHSLLISDWVMELVENGSVTNARKSFSPGKVVAACALGSRRFYDYLNDSPVFDFQTADVVADPQVIGKNPGFVSVLDAESMDLHGRACFSNSPYSRRLSAFLGAGGSQHANGQTVLVLSSRNASGAPAIRLQLESGEIAVHGSVAADTVVTEHGVAFLRGRTMQQRAQQLIPLMHPDDRSELWSVAVARSWFCPGLARRMPDPVWTVQGPEVPLDSFSVRTAHIQDFEAARRFHYSLPQTDLNLRFFDHEMDLDKYLLDALSHTGAQMFFAHRFEADEETILGVAECHVDPATGEGEIALIAHPLYRRQGVGRGLVSAMTAWAAAHGVKRLGAEVLVSNVPMLQLMRRCGWTRTPRDGSELFELVLPLAK
;
A
#
# COMPACT_ATOMS: atom_id res chain seq x y z
N MET A 1 53.15 22.43 4.49
CA MET A 1 52.16 22.31 3.40
C MET A 1 51.33 21.06 3.65
N THR A 2 50.12 21.26 4.19
CA THR A 2 49.28 20.25 4.85
C THR A 2 48.63 19.27 3.86
N GLN A 3 48.33 18.04 4.30
CA GLN A 3 47.65 16.98 3.52
C GLN A 3 46.40 17.48 2.76
N LEU A 4 45.67 18.46 3.31
CA LEU A 4 44.55 19.16 2.67
C LEU A 4 44.90 19.77 1.30
N ASN A 5 46.03 20.45 1.19
CA ASN A 5 46.48 21.07 -0.06
C ASN A 5 46.89 20.02 -1.10
N GLN A 6 47.41 18.88 -0.66
CA GLN A 6 47.73 17.76 -1.56
C GLN A 6 46.46 17.13 -2.12
N ARG A 7 45.45 16.86 -1.28
CA ARG A 7 44.14 16.31 -1.72
C ARG A 7 43.48 17.20 -2.77
N ARG A 8 43.41 18.50 -2.51
CA ARG A 8 42.85 19.47 -3.48
C ARG A 8 43.59 19.45 -4.82
N LYS A 9 44.92 19.40 -4.80
CA LYS A 9 45.74 19.28 -6.02
C LYS A 9 45.45 17.99 -6.78
N GLU A 10 45.29 16.86 -6.09
CA GLU A 10 44.96 15.57 -6.72
C GLU A 10 43.58 15.59 -7.38
N ILE A 11 42.57 16.17 -6.73
CA ILE A 11 41.21 16.30 -7.28
C ILE A 11 41.23 17.19 -8.53
N VAL A 12 41.86 18.37 -8.45
CA VAL A 12 41.98 19.29 -9.58
C VAL A 12 42.70 18.64 -10.76
N ALA A 13 43.81 17.93 -10.52
CA ALA A 13 44.56 17.24 -11.57
C ALA A 13 43.79 16.10 -12.27
N ARG A 14 42.78 15.52 -11.59
CA ARG A 14 41.89 14.49 -12.15
C ARG A 14 40.58 15.05 -12.69
N THR A 15 40.36 16.37 -12.57
CA THR A 15 39.19 17.03 -13.13
C THR A 15 39.48 17.36 -14.60
N VAL A 16 38.78 16.67 -15.50
CA VAL A 16 39.01 16.67 -16.94
C VAL A 16 37.70 16.95 -17.67
N THR A 17 37.77 17.15 -18.99
CA THR A 17 36.56 17.29 -19.81
C THR A 17 35.78 15.97 -19.87
N VAL A 18 34.48 16.04 -20.17
CA VAL A 18 33.64 14.85 -20.36
C VAL A 18 34.22 13.93 -21.44
N VAL A 19 34.68 14.50 -22.55
CA VAL A 19 35.26 13.75 -23.67
C VAL A 19 36.53 13.00 -23.25
N GLU A 20 37.43 13.65 -22.50
CA GLU A 20 38.65 13.01 -21.99
C GLU A 20 38.34 11.88 -21.02
N ALA A 21 37.43 12.11 -20.06
CA ALA A 21 37.02 11.11 -19.08
C ALA A 21 36.43 9.86 -19.78
N LEU A 22 35.47 10.06 -20.68
CA LEU A 22 34.82 8.96 -21.40
C LEU A 22 35.80 8.26 -22.37
N SER A 23 36.73 8.98 -22.98
CA SER A 23 37.75 8.40 -23.86
C SER A 23 38.69 7.43 -23.14
N ALA A 24 38.81 7.50 -21.82
CA ALA A 24 39.58 6.55 -21.02
C ALA A 24 38.87 5.19 -20.79
N ILE A 25 37.56 5.08 -21.09
CA ILE A 25 36.81 3.83 -20.94
C ILE A 25 37.36 2.75 -21.89
N PRO A 26 37.79 1.57 -21.41
CA PRO A 26 38.24 0.49 -22.29
C PRO A 26 37.15 -0.01 -23.23
N ALA A 27 37.51 -0.47 -24.42
CA ALA A 27 36.55 -1.10 -25.33
C ALA A 27 36.00 -2.41 -24.75
N GLY A 28 34.73 -2.73 -25.02
CA GLY A 28 34.06 -3.92 -24.51
C GLY A 28 33.60 -3.87 -23.04
N SER A 29 33.86 -2.75 -22.35
CA SER A 29 33.52 -2.56 -20.93
C SER A 29 32.02 -2.59 -20.68
N THR A 30 31.63 -3.12 -19.53
CA THR A 30 30.30 -2.94 -18.94
C THR A 30 30.29 -1.67 -18.09
N VAL A 31 29.49 -0.70 -18.52
CA VAL A 31 29.40 0.63 -17.93
C VAL A 31 28.07 0.75 -17.19
N PHE A 32 28.13 0.86 -15.87
CA PHE A 32 26.99 1.20 -15.03
C PHE A 32 26.77 2.72 -15.05
N VAL A 33 25.51 3.12 -15.14
CA VAL A 33 25.08 4.51 -15.04
C VAL A 33 24.25 4.70 -13.77
N GLY A 34 24.59 5.72 -12.97
CA GLY A 34 23.86 6.10 -11.75
C GLY A 34 22.36 6.25 -11.98
N THR A 35 21.58 6.00 -10.94
CA THR A 35 20.12 5.84 -11.03
C THR A 35 19.34 7.11 -10.71
N GLY A 36 18.07 7.14 -11.10
CA GLY A 36 17.09 8.13 -10.66
C GLY A 36 17.49 9.57 -10.95
N ALA A 37 17.28 10.45 -9.96
CA ALA A 37 17.73 11.84 -10.04
C ALA A 37 19.26 11.99 -10.03
N GLY A 38 19.99 10.99 -9.52
CA GLY A 38 21.45 10.95 -9.47
C GLY A 38 22.13 10.52 -10.78
N GLU A 39 21.37 10.26 -11.84
CA GLU A 39 21.92 9.93 -13.16
C GLU A 39 22.77 11.10 -13.72
N PRO A 40 24.07 10.89 -14.06
CA PRO A 40 24.96 11.96 -14.49
C PRO A 40 24.66 12.42 -15.93
N GLN A 41 23.75 13.38 -16.10
CA GLN A 41 23.18 13.72 -17.40
C GLN A 41 24.26 14.11 -18.41
N GLY A 42 25.22 14.96 -18.04
CA GLY A 42 26.30 15.39 -18.93
C GLY A 42 27.19 14.25 -19.45
N LEU A 43 27.47 13.25 -18.61
CA LEU A 43 28.19 12.05 -19.03
C LEU A 43 27.35 11.20 -19.99
N VAL A 44 26.07 10.98 -19.67
CA VAL A 44 25.16 10.17 -20.49
C VAL A 44 24.91 10.81 -21.86
N ASP A 45 24.78 12.15 -21.92
CA ASP A 45 24.58 12.90 -23.17
C ASP A 45 25.70 12.67 -24.19
N SER A 46 26.93 12.46 -23.70
CA SER A 46 28.13 12.26 -24.52
C SER A 46 28.49 10.78 -24.69
N LEU A 47 27.71 9.85 -24.14
CA LEU A 47 28.05 8.43 -24.10
C LEU A 47 27.65 7.68 -25.37
N ALA A 48 26.63 8.15 -26.10
CA ALA A 48 25.98 7.39 -27.18
C ALA A 48 26.94 6.97 -28.31
N ASP A 49 27.61 7.93 -28.94
CA ASP A 49 28.54 7.65 -30.05
C ASP A 49 29.73 6.79 -29.60
N LEU A 50 30.20 7.02 -28.37
CA LEU A 50 31.30 6.26 -27.80
C LEU A 50 30.90 4.82 -27.50
N ALA A 51 29.68 4.60 -27.01
CA ALA A 51 29.17 3.28 -26.69
C ALA A 51 29.16 2.38 -27.92
N VAL A 52 28.75 2.90 -29.07
CA VAL A 52 28.80 2.19 -30.35
C VAL A 52 30.25 1.95 -30.78
N LYS A 53 31.06 3.02 -30.83
CA LYS A 53 32.46 2.95 -31.32
C LYS A 53 33.34 1.99 -30.52
N LYS A 54 33.11 1.89 -29.21
CA LYS A 54 33.89 1.04 -28.29
C LYS A 54 33.20 -0.27 -27.91
N SER A 55 32.05 -0.57 -28.50
CA SER A 55 31.26 -1.77 -28.18
C SER A 55 30.98 -1.92 -26.68
N LEU A 56 30.60 -0.81 -26.03
CA LEU A 56 30.31 -0.80 -24.60
C LEU A 56 28.97 -1.47 -24.32
N ARG A 57 28.84 -2.12 -23.17
CA ARG A 57 27.57 -2.59 -22.62
C ARG A 57 27.11 -1.61 -21.55
N LEU A 58 25.97 -0.95 -21.75
CA LEU A 58 25.42 0.03 -20.82
C LEU A 58 24.40 -0.63 -19.91
N LEU A 59 24.59 -0.51 -18.60
CA LEU A 59 23.66 -1.01 -17.59
C LEU A 59 23.03 0.16 -16.85
N PHE A 60 21.71 0.27 -16.95
CA PHE A 60 20.91 1.29 -16.28
C PHE A 60 20.05 0.65 -15.17
N GLY A 61 19.98 1.30 -14.01
CA GLY A 61 19.01 0.97 -12.97
C GLY A 61 17.64 1.56 -13.27
N PHE A 62 17.10 2.30 -12.30
CA PHE A 62 15.97 3.21 -12.51
C PHE A 62 16.43 4.44 -13.29
N SER A 63 15.83 4.75 -14.44
CA SER A 63 16.15 5.95 -15.24
C SER A 63 14.91 6.76 -15.57
N LEU A 64 15.04 8.09 -15.46
CA LEU A 64 14.02 9.08 -15.79
C LEU A 64 14.09 9.52 -17.26
N ARG A 65 15.07 9.01 -18.01
CA ARG A 65 15.31 9.38 -19.40
C ARG A 65 14.74 8.35 -20.35
N ARG A 66 14.52 8.76 -21.60
CA ARG A 66 14.35 7.78 -22.68
C ARG A 66 15.70 7.11 -22.95
N PRO A 67 15.72 5.84 -23.38
CA PRO A 67 16.97 5.20 -23.79
C PRO A 67 17.72 6.03 -24.85
N PRO A 68 19.06 6.04 -24.81
CA PRO A 68 19.85 6.67 -25.86
C PRO A 68 19.58 5.97 -27.19
N LYS A 69 19.51 6.75 -28.28
CA LYS A 69 19.40 6.19 -29.64
C LYS A 69 20.80 5.75 -30.09
N LEU A 70 21.00 4.44 -30.20
CA LEU A 70 22.30 3.85 -30.58
C LEU A 70 22.17 3.16 -31.92
N SER A 71 23.06 3.46 -32.85
CA SER A 71 23.17 2.79 -34.16
C SER A 71 23.94 1.48 -34.05
N SER A 72 23.41 0.54 -33.27
CA SER A 72 24.01 -0.79 -33.06
C SER A 72 23.09 -1.89 -33.59
N PRO A 73 23.62 -2.93 -34.25
CA PRO A 73 22.83 -4.09 -34.70
C PRO A 73 22.45 -5.03 -33.54
N VAL A 74 22.96 -4.81 -32.32
CA VAL A 74 22.65 -5.55 -31.11
C VAL A 74 22.24 -4.61 -29.97
N PRO A 75 21.29 -4.99 -29.09
CA PRO A 75 20.95 -4.19 -27.93
C PRO A 75 22.13 -4.19 -26.95
N ILE A 76 22.77 -3.03 -26.80
CA ILE A 76 23.88 -2.85 -25.85
C ILE A 76 23.44 -2.15 -24.56
N CYS A 77 22.19 -1.73 -24.46
CA CYS A 77 21.60 -1.14 -23.26
C CYS A 77 20.74 -2.18 -22.54
N SER A 78 21.10 -2.53 -21.32
CA SER A 78 20.29 -3.35 -20.43
C SER A 78 19.75 -2.50 -19.28
N TYR A 79 18.49 -2.70 -18.93
CA TYR A 79 17.82 -2.01 -17.83
C TYR A 79 17.42 -3.00 -16.75
N LEU A 80 17.68 -2.68 -15.47
CA LEU A 80 17.09 -3.41 -14.35
C LEU A 80 15.62 -3.02 -14.13
N HIS A 81 15.27 -1.78 -14.50
CA HIS A 81 13.91 -1.26 -14.50
C HIS A 81 13.52 -0.74 -15.88
N VAL A 82 12.43 -1.26 -16.42
CA VAL A 82 11.78 -0.72 -17.61
C VAL A 82 10.49 -0.03 -17.17
N GLY A 83 10.47 1.30 -17.24
CA GLY A 83 9.27 2.11 -17.02
C GLY A 83 8.64 2.54 -18.34
N TYR A 84 7.64 3.42 -18.25
CA TYR A 84 6.90 3.95 -19.41
C TYR A 84 7.82 4.59 -20.47
N ARG A 85 8.93 5.21 -20.07
CA ARG A 85 9.87 5.86 -21.01
C ARG A 85 10.74 4.86 -21.77
N GLN A 86 10.87 3.64 -21.26
CA GLN A 86 11.69 2.57 -21.83
C GLN A 86 10.84 1.50 -22.54
N SER A 87 9.56 1.36 -22.21
CA SER A 87 8.70 0.27 -22.69
C SER A 87 8.65 0.17 -24.22
N ARG A 88 8.48 1.29 -24.93
CA ARG A 88 8.48 1.30 -26.39
C ARG A 88 9.81 0.81 -26.99
N ALA A 89 10.93 1.23 -26.40
CA ALA A 89 12.26 0.82 -26.86
C ALA A 89 12.49 -0.68 -26.64
N MET A 90 11.92 -1.23 -25.57
CA MET A 90 11.92 -2.67 -25.29
C MET A 90 11.05 -3.43 -26.31
N GLU A 91 9.83 -2.94 -26.60
CA GLU A 91 8.94 -3.51 -27.61
C GLU A 91 9.59 -3.55 -29.01
N GLU A 92 10.37 -2.51 -29.34
CA GLU A 92 11.13 -2.39 -30.59
C GLU A 92 12.43 -3.23 -30.58
N GLY A 93 12.80 -3.88 -29.46
CA GLY A 93 14.01 -4.71 -29.32
C GLY A 93 15.32 -3.92 -29.28
N SER A 94 15.26 -2.60 -29.02
CA SER A 94 16.43 -1.70 -29.00
C SER A 94 17.16 -1.66 -27.66
N ILE A 95 16.53 -2.15 -26.60
CA ILE A 95 17.09 -2.33 -25.27
C ILE A 95 16.75 -3.73 -24.76
N ASP A 96 17.44 -4.16 -23.70
CA ASP A 96 17.18 -5.42 -23.01
C ASP A 96 16.80 -5.17 -21.55
N TRP A 97 16.16 -6.15 -20.91
CA TRP A 97 15.70 -6.09 -19.53
C TRP A 97 16.35 -7.21 -18.74
N LEU A 98 16.94 -6.84 -17.61
CA LEU A 98 17.53 -7.75 -16.67
C LEU A 98 16.55 -8.01 -15.52
N PRO A 99 15.78 -9.11 -15.55
CA PRO A 99 14.87 -9.46 -14.47
C PRO A 99 15.66 -9.83 -13.22
N VAL A 100 15.62 -8.97 -12.21
CA VAL A 100 16.34 -9.18 -10.96
C VAL A 100 15.64 -8.46 -9.81
N GLU A 101 15.68 -9.07 -8.63
CA GLU A 101 15.22 -8.42 -7.41
C GLU A 101 16.21 -7.32 -7.00
N PHE A 102 15.71 -6.11 -6.75
CA PHE A 102 16.56 -4.94 -6.52
C PHE A 102 17.50 -5.10 -5.31
N SER A 103 17.02 -5.74 -4.24
CA SER A 103 17.79 -6.10 -3.04
C SER A 103 18.95 -7.07 -3.32
N SER A 104 18.86 -7.88 -4.38
CA SER A 104 19.88 -8.87 -4.74
C SER A 104 21.00 -8.29 -5.60
N VAL A 105 20.78 -7.14 -6.23
CA VAL A 105 21.71 -6.52 -7.19
C VAL A 105 23.08 -6.22 -6.58
N PRO A 106 23.20 -5.63 -5.37
CA PRO A 106 24.49 -5.38 -4.74
C PRO A 106 25.35 -6.65 -4.60
N ALA A 107 24.75 -7.77 -4.20
CA ALA A 107 25.45 -9.05 -4.09
C ALA A 107 25.89 -9.61 -5.45
N LEU A 108 25.09 -9.40 -6.50
CA LEU A 108 25.42 -9.82 -7.87
C LEU A 108 26.58 -9.01 -8.47
N PHE A 109 26.65 -7.70 -8.17
CA PHE A 109 27.80 -6.86 -8.50
C PHE A 109 29.06 -7.30 -7.76
N ALA A 110 28.97 -7.49 -6.44
CA ALA A 110 30.10 -7.92 -5.61
C ALA A 110 30.68 -9.27 -6.05
N ARG A 111 29.82 -10.21 -6.47
CA ARG A 111 30.22 -11.54 -6.98
C ARG A 111 30.57 -11.54 -8.47
N ARG A 112 30.52 -10.38 -9.14
CA ARG A 112 30.75 -10.22 -10.59
C ARG A 112 29.87 -11.13 -11.47
N ARG A 113 28.69 -11.50 -10.97
CA ARG A 113 27.65 -12.18 -11.78
C ARG A 113 27.03 -11.21 -12.77
N ILE A 114 26.93 -9.95 -12.37
CA ILE A 114 26.74 -8.81 -13.27
C ILE A 114 28.03 -7.98 -13.18
N PRO A 115 28.96 -8.10 -14.14
CA PRO A 115 30.24 -7.41 -14.08
C PRO A 115 30.06 -5.91 -14.31
N ILE A 116 30.73 -5.09 -13.51
CA ILE A 116 30.81 -3.64 -13.70
C ILE A 116 32.28 -3.28 -13.88
N ASP A 117 32.65 -2.78 -15.06
CA ASP A 117 34.02 -2.35 -15.35
C ASP A 117 34.18 -0.87 -15.03
N VAL A 118 33.18 -0.07 -15.40
CA VAL A 118 33.14 1.38 -15.18
C VAL A 118 31.82 1.79 -14.53
N ALA A 119 31.88 2.68 -13.54
CA ALA A 119 30.70 3.34 -12.97
C ALA A 119 30.73 4.84 -13.30
N LEU A 120 29.65 5.34 -13.89
CA LEU A 120 29.40 6.76 -14.13
C LEU A 120 28.40 7.25 -13.08
N VAL A 121 28.78 8.20 -12.23
CA VAL A 121 27.93 8.71 -11.14
C VAL A 121 27.92 10.23 -11.08
N SER A 122 26.83 10.81 -10.58
CA SER A 122 26.78 12.21 -10.18
C SER A 122 27.06 12.34 -8.69
N VAL A 123 27.80 13.37 -8.27
CA VAL A 123 28.14 13.59 -6.87
C VAL A 123 28.04 15.06 -6.46
N SER A 124 27.76 15.31 -5.19
CA SER A 124 27.88 16.65 -4.60
C SER A 124 29.35 17.14 -4.65
N PRO A 125 29.61 18.45 -4.50
CA PRO A 125 30.96 18.93 -4.23
C PRO A 125 31.58 18.21 -3.02
N GLY A 126 32.88 17.96 -3.10
CA GLY A 126 33.64 17.32 -2.04
C GLY A 126 33.87 18.26 -0.85
N ASP A 127 33.87 17.70 0.36
CA ASP A 127 34.20 18.46 1.57
C ASP A 127 35.71 18.66 1.75
N VAL A 128 36.08 19.28 2.87
CA VAL A 128 37.49 19.49 3.25
C VAL A 128 38.26 18.19 3.45
N HIS A 129 37.59 17.08 3.74
CA HIS A 129 38.22 15.77 3.92
C HIS A 129 38.39 15.00 2.61
N GLY A 130 37.81 15.49 1.50
CA GLY A 130 37.79 14.80 0.21
C GLY A 130 36.68 13.76 0.12
N GLN A 131 35.61 13.91 0.91
CA GLN A 131 34.41 13.09 0.84
C GLN A 131 33.39 13.79 -0.07
N PHE A 132 32.98 13.09 -1.11
CA PHE A 132 31.88 13.43 -2.00
C PHE A 132 30.61 12.69 -1.53
N SER A 133 29.45 13.02 -2.06
CA SER A 133 28.19 12.30 -1.77
C SER A 133 27.52 11.87 -3.06
N LEU A 134 27.02 10.63 -3.11
CA LEU A 134 26.15 10.12 -4.18
C LEU A 134 24.76 10.80 -4.18
N GLY A 135 24.42 11.52 -3.10
CA GLY A 135 23.23 12.32 -2.98
C GLY A 135 21.94 11.50 -3.01
N THR A 136 21.12 11.73 -4.02
CA THR A 136 19.76 11.16 -4.11
C THR A 136 19.72 9.68 -4.45
N SER A 137 20.85 9.06 -4.82
CA SER A 137 20.88 7.71 -5.39
C SER A 137 22.01 6.89 -4.78
N VAL A 138 21.74 6.25 -3.64
CA VAL A 138 22.70 5.33 -2.98
C VAL A 138 22.43 3.90 -3.42
N ASP A 139 21.20 3.44 -3.21
CA ASP A 139 20.62 2.22 -3.78
C ASP A 139 21.59 1.10 -4.21
N ILE A 140 21.62 0.78 -5.50
CA ILE A 140 22.58 -0.12 -6.12
C ILE A 140 23.81 0.65 -6.62
N THR A 141 23.72 1.98 -6.73
CA THR A 141 24.77 2.87 -7.24
C THR A 141 26.03 2.77 -6.40
N ARG A 142 25.90 2.74 -5.07
CA ARG A 142 27.00 2.53 -4.13
C ARG A 142 27.70 1.19 -4.38
N ALA A 143 26.94 0.12 -4.56
CA ALA A 143 27.50 -1.21 -4.84
C ALA A 143 28.19 -1.27 -6.21
N ALA A 144 27.64 -0.60 -7.23
CA ALA A 144 28.26 -0.50 -8.55
C ALA A 144 29.59 0.26 -8.50
N VAL A 145 29.66 1.36 -7.75
CA VAL A 145 30.89 2.12 -7.50
C VAL A 145 31.93 1.24 -6.81
N GLU A 146 31.52 0.40 -5.85
CA GLU A 146 32.46 -0.49 -5.17
C GLU A 146 32.99 -1.61 -6.06
N ALA A 147 32.12 -2.19 -6.91
CA ALA A 147 32.48 -3.27 -7.82
C ALA A 147 33.29 -2.81 -9.05
N ALA A 148 33.12 -1.54 -9.47
CA ALA A 148 33.77 -0.99 -10.65
C ALA A 148 35.29 -0.89 -10.52
N SER A 149 35.99 -1.20 -11.62
CA SER A 149 37.44 -1.01 -11.72
C SER A 149 37.81 0.46 -11.94
N MET A 150 36.91 1.24 -12.53
CA MET A 150 37.07 2.67 -12.76
C MET A 150 35.78 3.43 -12.43
N VAL A 151 35.91 4.54 -11.69
CA VAL A 151 34.78 5.43 -11.38
C VAL A 151 35.04 6.80 -12.00
N ILE A 152 34.05 7.28 -12.76
CA ILE A 152 34.02 8.64 -13.32
C ILE A 152 32.87 9.38 -12.65
N ALA A 153 33.18 10.46 -11.95
CA ALA A 153 32.19 11.23 -11.19
C ALA A 153 31.96 12.61 -11.80
N GLN A 154 30.71 12.94 -12.08
CA GLN A 154 30.29 14.29 -12.43
C GLN A 154 29.99 15.07 -11.15
N ILE A 155 30.79 16.10 -10.87
CA ILE A 155 30.54 17.02 -9.76
C ILE A 155 29.41 17.96 -10.17
N ASN A 156 28.33 17.96 -9.40
CA ASN A 156 27.18 18.82 -9.58
C ASN A 156 26.74 19.43 -8.23
N PRO A 157 26.85 20.75 -8.04
CA PRO A 157 26.41 21.45 -6.82
C PRO A 157 24.93 21.27 -6.47
N PHE A 158 24.09 20.88 -7.44
CA PHE A 158 22.67 20.63 -7.23
C PHE A 158 22.40 19.26 -6.60
N VAL A 159 23.40 18.37 -6.53
CA VAL A 159 23.32 17.08 -5.83
C VAL A 159 23.47 17.31 -4.32
N PRO A 160 22.47 16.93 -3.50
CA PRO A 160 22.55 17.13 -2.06
C PRO A 160 23.62 16.24 -1.43
N ARG A 161 24.26 16.76 -0.38
CA ARG A 161 25.14 15.98 0.48
C ARG A 161 24.33 15.19 1.52
N THR A 162 23.70 14.10 1.09
CA THR A 162 22.96 13.19 1.97
C THR A 162 23.88 12.42 2.91
N HIS A 163 23.36 12.00 4.07
CA HIS A 163 24.09 11.19 5.06
C HIS A 163 23.84 9.69 4.87
N GLY A 164 24.56 8.85 5.61
CA GLY A 164 24.47 7.38 5.54
C GLY A 164 25.62 6.78 4.73
N GLN A 165 25.33 5.81 3.86
CA GLN A 165 26.29 5.16 2.96
C GLN A 165 26.54 5.93 1.64
N SER A 166 26.08 7.18 1.56
CA SER A 166 26.23 8.07 0.40
C SER A 166 27.66 8.55 0.17
N PHE A 167 28.50 8.59 1.21
CA PHE A 167 29.83 9.23 1.14
C PHE A 167 30.82 8.44 0.29
N LEU A 168 31.47 9.12 -0.65
CA LEU A 168 32.46 8.56 -1.56
C LEU A 168 33.81 9.27 -1.41
N ASP A 169 34.84 8.52 -1.03
CA ASP A 169 36.20 9.05 -0.93
C ASP A 169 36.78 9.37 -2.32
N TYR A 170 37.39 10.54 -2.47
CA TYR A 170 37.98 10.99 -3.73
C TYR A 170 38.98 10.00 -4.35
N ARG A 171 39.63 9.15 -3.54
CA ARG A 171 40.59 8.15 -4.01
C ARG A 171 39.93 7.03 -4.81
N LYS A 172 38.64 6.77 -4.60
CA LYS A 172 37.86 5.82 -5.39
C LYS A 172 37.56 6.35 -6.80
N ILE A 173 37.67 7.67 -7.01
CA ILE A 173 37.32 8.34 -8.25
C ILE A 173 38.57 8.53 -9.13
N ARG A 174 38.50 8.04 -10.36
CA ARG A 174 39.60 8.10 -11.33
C ARG A 174 39.61 9.43 -12.10
N PHE A 175 38.44 9.89 -12.52
CA PHE A 175 38.23 11.15 -13.22
C PHE A 175 37.04 11.89 -12.64
N PHE A 176 37.19 13.20 -12.52
CA PHE A 176 36.10 14.11 -12.22
C PHE A 176 35.74 14.88 -13.48
N THR A 177 34.46 15.13 -13.68
CA THR A 177 33.95 16.13 -14.61
C THR A 177 33.11 17.14 -13.82
N GLN A 178 32.81 18.30 -14.39
CA GLN A 178 31.98 19.31 -13.74
C GLN A 178 30.82 19.67 -14.65
N LYS A 179 29.60 19.65 -14.11
CA LYS A 179 28.41 20.17 -14.78
C LYS A 179 27.43 20.63 -13.71
N GLU A 180 27.13 21.92 -13.72
CA GLU A 180 26.10 22.51 -12.87
C GLU A 180 24.77 22.36 -13.59
N GLU A 181 23.90 21.50 -13.08
CA GLU A 181 22.58 21.28 -13.66
C GLU A 181 21.57 20.91 -12.57
N PRO A 182 20.35 21.49 -12.58
CA PRO A 182 19.29 21.04 -11.69
C PRO A 182 19.03 19.54 -11.82
N LEU A 183 18.82 18.87 -10.69
CA LEU A 183 18.39 17.48 -10.70
C LEU A 183 16.99 17.36 -11.33
N PRO A 184 16.67 16.24 -12.00
CA PRO A 184 15.33 15.99 -12.49
C PRO A 184 14.29 16.08 -11.37
N GLU A 185 13.23 16.85 -11.61
CA GLU A 185 12.07 16.95 -10.72
C GLU A 185 10.92 16.11 -11.28
N VAL A 186 10.16 15.45 -10.39
CA VAL A 186 8.90 14.80 -10.74
C VAL A 186 7.80 15.53 -10.01
N PHE A 187 6.97 16.24 -10.78
CA PHE A 187 5.78 16.88 -10.25
C PHE A 187 4.63 15.89 -10.25
N GLU A 188 3.88 15.85 -9.15
CA GLU A 188 2.59 15.16 -9.11
C GLU A 188 1.68 15.72 -10.22
N LYS A 189 0.97 14.83 -10.91
CA LYS A 189 -0.10 15.26 -11.82
C LYS A 189 -1.20 15.92 -10.98
N LYS A 190 -1.76 17.00 -11.49
CA LYS A 190 -2.80 17.83 -10.85
C LYS A 190 -4.18 17.17 -10.77
N ASP A 191 -4.35 15.96 -11.28
CA ASP A 191 -5.66 15.37 -11.44
C ASP A 191 -6.10 14.74 -10.11
N ASP A 192 -6.43 15.57 -9.11
CA ASP A 192 -7.09 15.12 -7.88
C ASP A 192 -8.48 14.59 -8.27
N THR A 193 -8.63 13.27 -8.36
CA THR A 193 -9.93 12.63 -8.63
C THR A 193 -10.64 12.27 -7.33
N GLU A 194 -11.97 12.29 -7.35
CA GLU A 194 -12.80 11.80 -6.22
C GLU A 194 -12.45 10.34 -5.85
N VAL A 195 -12.06 9.54 -6.85
CA VAL A 195 -11.58 8.16 -6.70
C VAL A 195 -10.32 8.11 -5.83
N GLU A 196 -9.30 8.92 -6.13
CA GLU A 196 -8.05 8.97 -5.37
C GLU A 196 -8.25 9.51 -3.94
N GLU A 197 -9.13 10.48 -3.75
CA GLU A 197 -9.50 10.96 -2.42
C GLU A 197 -10.15 9.85 -1.59
N GLN A 198 -11.09 9.10 -2.19
CA GLN A 198 -11.79 8.02 -1.50
C GLN A 198 -10.86 6.85 -1.20
N ILE A 199 -9.94 6.52 -2.10
CA ILE A 199 -8.86 5.56 -1.83
C ILE A 199 -8.01 6.03 -0.64
N ALA A 200 -7.57 7.30 -0.61
CA ALA A 200 -6.78 7.82 0.50
C ALA A 200 -7.53 7.75 1.84
N ARG A 201 -8.85 8.02 1.86
CA ARG A 201 -9.73 7.81 3.02
C ARG A 201 -9.74 6.37 3.49
N ASN A 202 -9.72 5.42 2.57
CA ASN A 202 -9.70 4.00 2.90
C ASN A 202 -8.32 3.53 3.36
N VAL A 203 -7.23 4.00 2.74
CA VAL A 203 -5.85 3.66 3.10
C VAL A 203 -5.49 4.17 4.50
N ILE A 204 -5.84 5.41 4.87
CA ILE A 204 -5.45 5.93 6.19
C ILE A 204 -6.03 5.10 7.35
N ARG A 205 -7.16 4.43 7.14
CA ARG A 205 -7.82 3.57 8.15
C ARG A 205 -7.00 2.33 8.50
N VAL A 206 -6.11 1.89 7.60
CA VAL A 206 -5.22 0.74 7.82
C VAL A 206 -3.81 1.14 8.27
N ILE A 207 -3.53 2.45 8.38
CA ILE A 207 -2.25 2.95 8.90
C ILE A 207 -2.44 3.36 10.36
N PRO A 208 -1.93 2.59 11.34
CA PRO A 208 -2.01 2.97 12.76
C PRO A 208 -0.96 4.02 13.13
N ASP A 209 -1.16 4.70 14.26
CA ASP A 209 -0.12 5.54 14.87
C ASP A 209 1.11 4.70 15.22
N GLY A 210 2.29 5.30 15.10
CA GLY A 210 3.55 4.60 15.33
C GLY A 210 4.00 3.66 14.22
N ALA A 211 3.24 3.54 13.12
CA ALA A 211 3.60 2.69 11.99
C ALA A 211 4.91 3.15 11.32
N THR A 212 5.69 2.20 10.81
CA THR A 212 6.84 2.49 9.95
C THR A 212 6.44 2.33 8.49
N LEU A 213 6.53 3.42 7.72
CA LEU A 213 5.96 3.49 6.38
C LEU A 213 7.00 3.24 5.30
N GLN A 214 6.59 2.41 4.34
CA GLN A 214 7.12 2.39 2.98
C GLN A 214 5.99 2.80 2.04
N LEU A 215 6.16 3.91 1.35
CA LEU A 215 5.18 4.37 0.37
C LEU A 215 5.78 4.28 -1.04
N GLY A 216 4.94 3.84 -1.98
CA GLY A 216 5.11 4.03 -3.42
C GLY A 216 5.50 5.45 -3.86
N PHE A 217 5.58 5.62 -5.18
CA PHE A 217 4.86 6.74 -5.79
C PHE A 217 3.39 6.31 -5.94
N PRO A 218 2.56 6.28 -4.88
CA PRO A 218 1.16 6.00 -5.12
C PRO A 218 0.58 7.17 -5.93
N ARG A 219 -0.49 6.93 -6.69
CA ARG A 219 -1.29 8.02 -7.28
C ARG A 219 -2.00 8.91 -6.24
N VAL A 220 -2.01 8.49 -4.97
CA VAL A 220 -2.73 9.14 -3.87
C VAL A 220 -1.89 9.94 -2.85
N PRO A 221 -0.63 10.40 -3.08
CA PRO A 221 0.19 10.88 -1.99
C PRO A 221 -0.37 12.16 -1.39
N ARG A 222 -0.89 13.11 -2.19
CA ARG A 222 -1.42 14.38 -1.70
C ARG A 222 -2.58 14.23 -0.72
N HIS A 223 -3.59 13.43 -1.08
CA HIS A 223 -4.74 13.17 -0.20
C HIS A 223 -4.38 12.27 0.99
N LEU A 224 -3.41 11.38 0.83
CA LEU A 224 -2.93 10.58 1.94
C LEU A 224 -2.10 11.43 2.91
N LEU A 225 -1.32 12.39 2.41
CA LEU A 225 -0.44 13.28 3.18
C LEU A 225 -1.20 14.17 4.16
N SER A 226 -2.28 14.80 3.71
CA SER A 226 -3.12 15.63 4.60
C SER A 226 -3.68 14.81 5.76
N ARG A 227 -4.03 13.54 5.51
CA ARG A 227 -4.56 12.63 6.54
C ARG A 227 -3.48 12.02 7.43
N MET A 228 -2.31 11.72 6.85
CA MET A 228 -1.13 11.29 7.63
C MET A 228 -0.63 12.38 8.57
N SER A 229 -0.88 13.65 8.25
CA SER A 229 -0.56 14.79 9.13
C SER A 229 -1.33 14.77 10.45
N GLU A 230 -2.42 14.00 10.54
CA GLU A 230 -3.20 13.80 11.77
C GLU A 230 -2.72 12.59 12.58
N ARG A 231 -1.75 11.82 12.07
CA ARG A 231 -1.15 10.67 12.75
C ARG A 231 0.05 11.08 13.61
N HIS A 232 0.37 10.23 14.57
CA HIS A 232 1.43 10.46 15.55
C HIS A 232 2.50 9.36 15.52
N ASP A 233 3.74 9.76 15.81
CA ASP A 233 4.91 8.89 15.95
C ASP A 233 5.26 8.01 14.74
N LEU A 234 4.89 8.42 13.53
CA LEU A 234 5.20 7.66 12.32
C LEU A 234 6.71 7.54 12.11
N GLY A 235 7.11 6.42 11.50
CA GLY A 235 8.47 6.18 10.99
C GLY A 235 8.47 6.08 9.47
N VAL A 236 9.64 6.28 8.85
CA VAL A 236 9.86 6.10 7.41
C VAL A 236 11.07 5.19 7.19
N HIS A 237 10.81 4.08 6.50
CA HIS A 237 11.83 3.15 6.00
C HIS A 237 11.37 2.70 4.61
N SER A 238 11.84 3.40 3.59
CA SER A 238 11.31 3.26 2.22
C SER A 238 12.45 3.24 1.23
N LEU A 239 12.42 2.33 0.24
CA LEU A 239 13.42 2.36 -0.84
C LEU A 239 13.47 3.72 -1.56
N LEU A 240 12.33 4.40 -1.69
CA LEU A 240 12.24 5.70 -2.32
C LEU A 240 11.44 6.69 -1.47
N ILE A 241 11.91 7.93 -1.39
CA ILE A 241 11.23 9.04 -0.72
C ILE A 241 11.07 10.25 -1.64
N SER A 242 10.09 11.08 -1.32
CA SER A 242 9.73 12.31 -2.04
C SER A 242 9.30 13.40 -1.04
N ASP A 243 8.83 14.54 -1.55
CA ASP A 243 8.43 15.74 -0.80
C ASP A 243 7.52 15.46 0.40
N TRP A 244 6.65 14.45 0.31
CA TRP A 244 5.75 14.05 1.41
C TRP A 244 6.48 13.76 2.73
N VAL A 245 7.72 13.25 2.67
CA VAL A 245 8.51 12.98 3.87
C VAL A 245 8.89 14.27 4.57
N MET A 246 9.32 15.27 3.80
CA MET A 246 9.70 16.58 4.35
C MET A 246 8.52 17.21 5.07
N GLU A 247 7.33 17.20 4.46
CA GLU A 247 6.12 17.78 5.06
C GLU A 247 5.72 17.07 6.37
N LEU A 248 5.75 15.74 6.41
CA LEU A 248 5.43 14.99 7.63
C LEU A 248 6.50 15.07 8.73
N VAL A 249 7.77 15.30 8.36
CA VAL A 249 8.81 15.56 9.36
C VAL A 249 8.64 16.97 9.93
N GLU A 250 8.37 17.96 9.09
CA GLU A 250 8.19 19.36 9.49
C GLU A 250 6.96 19.55 10.41
N ASN A 251 5.87 18.83 10.17
CA ASN A 251 4.66 18.92 11.00
C ASN A 251 4.72 18.05 12.28
N GLY A 252 5.74 17.21 12.43
CA GLY A 252 5.94 16.34 13.60
C GLY A 252 5.19 15.00 13.59
N SER A 253 4.43 14.69 12.54
CA SER A 253 3.77 13.37 12.41
C SER A 253 4.77 12.24 12.24
N VAL A 254 5.88 12.48 11.52
CA VAL A 254 7.01 11.55 11.38
C VAL A 254 8.12 11.92 12.36
N THR A 255 8.28 11.10 13.40
CA THR A 255 9.34 11.26 14.41
C THR A 255 10.42 10.19 14.28
N ASN A 256 10.12 9.06 13.64
CA ASN A 256 10.97 7.86 13.59
C ASN A 256 11.36 7.31 14.98
N ALA A 257 10.70 7.75 16.06
CA ALA A 257 11.10 7.42 17.43
C ALA A 257 10.82 5.95 17.80
N ARG A 258 9.83 5.33 17.15
CA ARG A 258 9.44 3.93 17.39
C ARG A 258 10.16 2.91 16.52
N LYS A 259 10.99 3.34 15.57
CA LYS A 259 11.75 2.44 14.72
C LYS A 259 12.86 1.76 15.52
N SER A 260 13.10 0.48 15.24
CA SER A 260 14.23 -0.25 15.82
C SER A 260 15.51 -0.11 14.99
N PHE A 261 15.37 0.09 13.68
CA PHE A 261 16.49 0.31 12.77
C PHE A 261 16.63 1.81 12.46
N SER A 262 17.81 2.38 12.72
CA SER A 262 18.10 3.82 12.64
C SER A 262 17.02 4.69 13.32
N PRO A 263 16.80 4.54 14.64
CA PRO A 263 15.80 5.32 15.39
C PRO A 263 16.04 6.81 15.24
N GLY A 264 14.96 7.58 15.13
CA GLY A 264 14.99 9.04 14.94
C GLY A 264 15.39 9.49 13.54
N LYS A 265 15.62 8.57 12.60
CA LYS A 265 16.00 8.90 11.21
C LYS A 265 15.06 8.30 10.18
N VAL A 266 14.84 9.05 9.11
CA VAL A 266 14.22 8.55 7.88
C VAL A 266 15.26 7.71 7.14
N VAL A 267 14.94 6.44 6.87
CA VAL A 267 15.82 5.55 6.10
C VAL A 267 15.33 5.47 4.66
N ALA A 268 16.23 5.68 3.71
CA ALA A 268 15.92 5.58 2.28
C ALA A 268 17.07 5.03 1.43
N ALA A 269 16.80 4.59 0.20
CA ALA A 269 17.84 4.24 -0.76
C ALA A 269 17.95 5.25 -1.91
N CYS A 270 16.81 5.83 -2.29
CA CYS A 270 16.65 6.83 -3.34
C CYS A 270 15.78 8.00 -2.88
N ALA A 271 15.97 9.15 -3.51
CA ALA A 271 15.09 10.31 -3.41
C ALA A 271 14.75 10.85 -4.81
N LEU A 272 13.49 11.25 -5.00
CA LEU A 272 13.01 11.90 -6.22
C LEU A 272 11.84 12.80 -5.87
N GLY A 273 11.97 14.09 -6.13
CA GLY A 273 11.00 15.10 -5.73
C GLY A 273 11.29 16.47 -6.32
N SER A 274 10.86 17.53 -5.65
CA SER A 274 11.10 18.91 -6.05
C SER A 274 12.50 19.40 -5.69
N ARG A 275 12.89 20.54 -6.25
CA ARG A 275 14.10 21.27 -5.86
C ARG A 275 14.14 21.58 -4.36
N ARG A 276 13.02 22.01 -3.77
CA ARG A 276 12.90 22.30 -2.34
C ARG A 276 13.23 21.07 -1.50
N PHE A 277 12.73 19.90 -1.91
CA PHE A 277 13.03 18.65 -1.23
C PHE A 277 14.52 18.29 -1.31
N TYR A 278 15.15 18.43 -2.48
CA TYR A 278 16.59 18.20 -2.58
C TYR A 278 17.42 19.13 -1.71
N ASP A 279 17.05 20.42 -1.64
CA ASP A 279 17.72 21.37 -0.75
C ASP A 279 17.52 21.00 0.74
N TYR A 280 16.35 20.47 1.11
CA TYR A 280 16.06 19.97 2.47
C TYR A 280 16.89 18.73 2.85
N LEU A 281 17.19 17.86 1.89
CA LEU A 281 18.04 16.68 2.10
C LEU A 281 19.52 17.04 2.30
N ASN A 282 19.95 18.20 1.85
CA ASN A 282 21.35 18.58 1.82
C ASN A 282 21.92 18.77 3.24
N ASP A 283 22.85 17.89 3.62
CA ASP A 283 23.51 17.83 4.93
C ASP A 283 22.55 17.69 6.13
N SER A 284 21.35 17.18 5.90
CA SER A 284 20.37 16.95 6.95
C SER A 284 20.64 15.64 7.71
N PRO A 285 20.85 15.68 9.04
CA PRO A 285 21.15 14.49 9.84
C PRO A 285 19.93 13.59 10.08
N VAL A 286 18.74 14.07 9.73
CA VAL A 286 17.46 13.34 9.85
C VAL A 286 17.37 12.18 8.85
N PHE A 287 18.11 12.27 7.74
CA PHE A 287 18.06 11.26 6.68
C PHE A 287 19.26 10.33 6.73
N ASP A 288 19.00 9.05 6.51
CA ASP A 288 20.00 7.98 6.49
C ASP A 288 19.85 7.19 5.19
N PHE A 289 20.66 7.52 4.18
CA PHE A 289 20.62 6.83 2.89
C PHE A 289 21.46 5.56 2.93
N GLN A 290 20.83 4.43 2.64
CA GLN A 290 21.43 3.09 2.71
C GLN A 290 21.33 2.40 1.35
N THR A 291 22.09 1.31 1.16
CA THR A 291 22.03 0.52 -0.07
C THR A 291 20.72 -0.26 -0.19
N ALA A 292 20.37 -0.63 -1.41
CA ALA A 292 19.12 -1.34 -1.70
C ALA A 292 19.01 -2.68 -0.95
N ASP A 293 20.12 -3.39 -0.78
CA ASP A 293 20.21 -4.65 -0.04
C ASP A 293 20.04 -4.49 1.47
N VAL A 294 20.14 -3.27 2.02
CA VAL A 294 19.84 -3.00 3.43
C VAL A 294 18.39 -2.54 3.59
N VAL A 295 17.96 -1.59 2.77
CA VAL A 295 16.61 -1.01 2.89
C VAL A 295 15.53 -2.05 2.55
N ALA A 296 15.78 -2.90 1.57
CA ALA A 296 14.83 -3.93 1.13
C ALA A 296 15.11 -5.32 1.74
N ASP A 297 16.04 -5.46 2.70
CA ASP A 297 16.23 -6.72 3.42
C ASP A 297 15.02 -6.98 4.32
N PRO A 298 14.30 -8.11 4.13
CA PRO A 298 13.23 -8.50 5.04
C PRO A 298 13.69 -8.50 6.51
N GLN A 299 14.89 -8.98 6.81
CA GLN A 299 15.37 -9.00 8.20
C GLN A 299 15.56 -7.61 8.80
N VAL A 300 15.82 -6.58 7.97
CA VAL A 300 15.88 -5.19 8.42
C VAL A 300 14.49 -4.60 8.53
N ILE A 301 13.62 -4.83 7.53
CA ILE A 301 12.22 -4.40 7.52
C ILE A 301 11.50 -4.92 8.77
N GLY A 302 11.62 -6.22 9.05
CA GLY A 302 10.97 -6.90 10.18
C GLY A 302 11.41 -6.46 11.57
N LYS A 303 12.51 -5.69 11.69
CA LYS A 303 12.89 -5.06 12.97
C LYS A 303 11.99 -3.88 13.32
N ASN A 304 11.36 -3.26 12.34
CA ASN A 304 10.51 -2.10 12.55
C ASN A 304 9.08 -2.56 12.89
N PRO A 305 8.57 -2.22 14.09
CA PRO A 305 7.21 -2.60 14.49
C PRO A 305 6.17 -1.87 13.64
N GLY A 306 5.05 -2.53 13.33
CA GLY A 306 3.95 -1.94 12.57
C GLY A 306 4.37 -1.44 11.19
N PHE A 307 5.20 -2.21 10.48
CA PHE A 307 5.67 -1.83 9.15
C PHE A 307 4.52 -1.92 8.14
N VAL A 308 4.21 -0.82 7.45
CA VAL A 308 3.15 -0.75 6.44
C VAL A 308 3.75 -0.37 5.09
N SER A 309 3.65 -1.28 4.12
CA SER A 309 4.06 -1.05 2.73
C SER A 309 2.85 -0.76 1.86
N VAL A 310 2.73 0.46 1.35
CA VAL A 310 1.64 0.86 0.44
C VAL A 310 2.13 0.82 -1.00
N LEU A 311 1.55 -0.07 -1.81
CA LEU A 311 1.95 -0.33 -3.19
C LEU A 311 0.79 -0.09 -4.15
N ASP A 312 1.04 0.69 -5.20
CA ASP A 312 0.03 1.05 -6.19
C ASP A 312 0.03 0.09 -7.39
N ALA A 313 -0.95 -0.80 -7.44
CA ALA A 313 -1.17 -1.82 -8.45
C ALA A 313 -2.07 -1.31 -9.60
N GLU A 314 -1.93 -1.91 -10.77
CA GLU A 314 -2.75 -1.59 -11.95
C GLU A 314 -3.92 -2.57 -12.09
N SER A 315 -3.68 -3.85 -11.80
CA SER A 315 -4.68 -4.91 -11.87
C SER A 315 -4.40 -6.01 -10.84
N MET A 316 -5.44 -6.79 -10.53
CA MET A 316 -5.37 -7.94 -9.63
C MET A 316 -6.35 -9.02 -10.08
N ASP A 317 -6.03 -10.29 -9.81
CA ASP A 317 -7.02 -11.36 -9.91
C ASP A 317 -7.59 -11.84 -8.58
N LEU A 318 -8.65 -12.66 -8.62
CA LEU A 318 -9.27 -13.24 -7.42
C LEU A 318 -8.35 -14.21 -6.64
N HIS A 319 -7.19 -14.60 -7.19
CA HIS A 319 -6.15 -15.30 -6.44
C HIS A 319 -5.31 -14.35 -5.59
N GLY A 320 -5.48 -13.03 -5.74
CA GLY A 320 -4.68 -12.01 -5.07
C GLY A 320 -3.34 -11.77 -5.76
N ARG A 321 -3.16 -12.23 -7.00
CA ARG A 321 -1.97 -11.90 -7.78
C ARG A 321 -2.13 -10.47 -8.30
N ALA A 322 -1.19 -9.59 -7.98
CA ALA A 322 -1.23 -8.20 -8.41
C ALA A 322 -0.19 -7.92 -9.50
N CYS A 323 -0.62 -7.13 -10.48
CA CYS A 323 0.22 -6.61 -11.54
C CYS A 323 0.44 -5.11 -11.34
N PHE A 324 1.66 -4.66 -11.56
CA PHE A 324 2.05 -3.25 -11.40
C PHE A 324 2.16 -2.51 -12.73
N SER A 325 1.73 -3.13 -13.84
CA SER A 325 1.65 -2.53 -15.19
C SER A 325 1.03 -3.53 -16.16
N ASN A 326 0.16 -3.05 -17.05
CA ASN A 326 -0.45 -3.89 -18.09
C ASN A 326 0.47 -4.11 -19.31
N SER A 327 1.65 -3.50 -19.33
CA SER A 327 2.67 -3.82 -20.32
C SER A 327 3.53 -4.98 -19.82
N PRO A 328 3.83 -6.00 -20.65
CA PRO A 328 4.77 -7.06 -20.29
C PRO A 328 6.19 -6.51 -20.03
N TYR A 329 6.45 -5.29 -20.52
CA TYR A 329 7.76 -4.66 -20.51
C TYR A 329 7.85 -3.51 -19.49
N SER A 330 6.79 -2.71 -19.30
CA SER A 330 6.80 -1.65 -18.29
C SER A 330 6.47 -2.20 -16.91
N ARG A 331 7.02 -1.62 -15.85
CA ARG A 331 6.55 -1.78 -14.47
C ARG A 331 6.41 -0.41 -13.82
N ARG A 332 5.41 -0.22 -12.95
CA ARG A 332 5.44 0.92 -12.02
C ARG A 332 6.60 0.72 -11.05
N LEU A 333 7.15 1.82 -10.57
CA LEU A 333 8.25 1.79 -9.61
C LEU A 333 7.85 1.08 -8.29
N SER A 334 6.55 1.00 -7.97
CA SER A 334 6.01 0.19 -6.88
C SER A 334 6.47 -1.28 -6.92
N ALA A 335 6.76 -1.84 -8.11
CA ALA A 335 7.30 -3.19 -8.24
C ALA A 335 8.72 -3.35 -7.64
N PHE A 336 9.46 -2.24 -7.43
CA PHE A 336 10.79 -2.25 -6.82
C PHE A 336 10.75 -2.26 -5.31
N LEU A 337 9.66 -1.80 -4.71
CA LEU A 337 9.55 -1.61 -3.27
C LEU A 337 9.45 -2.93 -2.50
N GLY A 338 9.15 -4.03 -3.18
CA GLY A 338 9.07 -5.37 -2.60
C GLY A 338 7.88 -5.54 -1.65
N ALA A 339 7.48 -6.80 -1.44
CA ALA A 339 6.37 -7.19 -0.58
C ALA A 339 6.77 -7.38 0.90
N GLY A 340 7.92 -6.84 1.32
CA GLY A 340 8.58 -7.19 2.59
C GLY A 340 7.73 -6.98 3.85
N GLY A 341 6.70 -6.13 3.80
CA GLY A 341 5.80 -5.89 4.93
C GLY A 341 5.09 -7.16 5.42
N SER A 342 4.48 -7.93 4.51
CA SER A 342 3.66 -9.10 4.88
C SER A 342 4.49 -10.34 5.27
N GLN A 343 5.82 -10.30 5.11
CA GLN A 343 6.72 -11.40 5.50
C GLN A 343 7.04 -11.43 7.00
N HIS A 344 6.57 -10.43 7.76
CA HIS A 344 6.77 -10.34 9.21
C HIS A 344 5.46 -10.46 9.98
N ALA A 345 5.55 -10.88 11.24
CA ALA A 345 4.40 -11.17 12.09
C ALA A 345 3.49 -9.93 12.31
N ASN A 346 4.08 -8.73 12.30
CA ASN A 346 3.40 -7.47 12.61
C ASN A 346 3.52 -6.43 11.47
N GLY A 347 3.78 -6.89 10.24
CA GLY A 347 3.89 -6.02 9.07
C GLY A 347 2.79 -6.31 8.06
N GLN A 348 2.42 -5.28 7.30
CA GLN A 348 1.30 -5.29 6.37
C GLN A 348 1.74 -4.81 4.98
N THR A 349 1.24 -5.46 3.94
CA THR A 349 1.30 -4.96 2.57
C THR A 349 -0.10 -4.52 2.12
N VAL A 350 -0.24 -3.23 1.80
CA VAL A 350 -1.48 -2.60 1.34
C VAL A 350 -1.37 -2.36 -0.16
N LEU A 351 -2.13 -3.13 -0.94
CA LEU A 351 -2.25 -2.97 -2.39
C LEU A 351 -3.38 -2.00 -2.69
N VAL A 352 -3.03 -0.90 -3.34
CA VAL A 352 -3.95 0.15 -3.74
C VAL A 352 -4.22 0.01 -5.24
N LEU A 353 -5.49 0.07 -5.64
CA LEU A 353 -5.89 0.12 -7.04
C LEU A 353 -7.21 0.88 -7.18
N SER A 354 -7.40 1.58 -8.30
CA SER A 354 -8.72 2.03 -8.72
C SER A 354 -9.55 0.82 -9.16
N SER A 355 -10.87 0.85 -8.98
CA SER A 355 -11.73 -0.28 -9.35
C SER A 355 -11.77 -0.55 -10.86
N ARG A 356 -11.52 0.49 -11.67
CA ARG A 356 -11.32 0.43 -13.13
C ARG A 356 -9.99 1.07 -13.52
N ASN A 357 -9.37 0.53 -14.56
CA ASN A 357 -8.11 1.05 -15.11
C ASN A 357 -8.35 2.27 -16.03
N ALA A 358 -7.28 2.83 -16.59
CA ALA A 358 -7.34 4.00 -17.46
C ALA A 358 -8.16 3.79 -18.77
N SER A 359 -8.39 2.54 -19.19
CA SER A 359 -9.25 2.22 -20.34
C SER A 359 -10.71 1.95 -19.94
N GLY A 360 -11.05 2.11 -18.66
CA GLY A 360 -12.39 1.83 -18.12
C GLY A 360 -12.69 0.35 -17.88
N ALA A 361 -11.70 -0.54 -18.04
CA ALA A 361 -11.88 -1.97 -17.80
C ALA A 361 -11.71 -2.30 -16.30
N PRO A 362 -12.34 -3.38 -15.79
CA PRO A 362 -12.21 -3.78 -14.39
C PRO A 362 -10.75 -4.01 -14.01
N ALA A 363 -10.31 -3.50 -12.86
CA ALA A 363 -8.96 -3.73 -12.35
C ALA A 363 -8.86 -5.06 -11.59
N ILE A 364 -9.93 -5.46 -10.88
CA ILE A 364 -10.05 -6.78 -10.26
C ILE A 364 -10.73 -7.72 -11.25
N ARG A 365 -10.13 -8.88 -11.50
CA ARG A 365 -10.56 -9.83 -12.53
C ARG A 365 -10.56 -11.26 -12.00
N LEU A 366 -11.14 -12.17 -12.76
CA LEU A 366 -11.07 -13.60 -12.42
C LEU A 366 -9.63 -14.13 -12.50
N GLN A 367 -8.92 -13.74 -13.56
CA GLN A 367 -7.54 -14.08 -13.85
C GLN A 367 -6.89 -12.88 -14.55
N LEU A 368 -5.58 -12.70 -14.31
CA LEU A 368 -4.76 -11.75 -15.06
C LEU A 368 -4.72 -12.13 -16.55
N GLU A 369 -4.59 -11.13 -17.42
CA GLU A 369 -4.50 -11.28 -18.87
C GLU A 369 -3.18 -11.92 -19.32
N SER A 370 -3.19 -12.46 -20.55
CA SER A 370 -1.98 -12.99 -21.18
C SER A 370 -0.94 -11.89 -21.36
N GLY A 371 0.25 -12.06 -20.77
CA GLY A 371 1.34 -11.09 -20.81
C GLY A 371 1.47 -10.21 -19.57
N GLU A 372 0.49 -10.21 -18.66
CA GLU A 372 0.64 -9.56 -17.36
C GLU A 372 1.59 -10.38 -16.47
N ILE A 373 2.59 -9.72 -15.89
CA ILE A 373 3.55 -10.38 -15.00
C ILE A 373 3.20 -10.05 -13.55
N ALA A 374 2.65 -11.04 -12.85
CA ALA A 374 2.41 -10.95 -11.42
C ALA A 374 3.75 -10.84 -10.67
N VAL A 375 4.00 -9.67 -10.07
CA VAL A 375 5.19 -9.44 -9.21
C VAL A 375 4.87 -9.77 -7.76
N HIS A 376 3.57 -9.68 -7.41
CA HIS A 376 3.05 -10.08 -6.11
C HIS A 376 2.26 -11.38 -6.26
N GLY A 377 2.74 -12.45 -5.63
CA GLY A 377 2.10 -13.77 -5.70
C GLY A 377 0.84 -13.88 -4.84
N SER A 378 -0.01 -14.85 -5.16
CA SER A 378 -1.27 -15.11 -4.44
C SER A 378 -1.08 -15.34 -2.94
N VAL A 379 0.02 -15.98 -2.54
CA VAL A 379 0.33 -16.28 -1.13
C VAL A 379 0.67 -15.01 -0.34
N ALA A 380 1.24 -13.99 -0.99
CA ALA A 380 1.65 -12.75 -0.34
C ALA A 380 0.50 -11.72 -0.25
N ALA A 381 -0.65 -12.00 -0.86
CA ALA A 381 -1.83 -11.13 -0.85
C ALA A 381 -2.31 -10.89 0.59
N ASP A 382 -2.33 -9.62 0.97
CA ASP A 382 -2.54 -9.20 2.35
C ASP A 382 -3.73 -8.24 2.43
N THR A 383 -3.53 -6.95 2.23
CA THR A 383 -4.61 -5.96 2.28
C THR A 383 -4.80 -5.31 0.92
N VAL A 384 -6.06 -5.12 0.50
CA VAL A 384 -6.42 -4.52 -0.79
C VAL A 384 -7.36 -3.35 -0.55
N VAL A 385 -7.10 -2.22 -1.20
CA VAL A 385 -7.87 -0.99 -1.04
C VAL A 385 -8.25 -0.44 -2.41
N THR A 386 -9.54 -0.12 -2.57
CA THR A 386 -10.09 0.63 -3.70
C THR A 386 -10.91 1.81 -3.19
N GLU A 387 -11.47 2.61 -4.08
CA GLU A 387 -12.46 3.63 -3.74
C GLU A 387 -13.73 3.04 -3.10
N HIS A 388 -13.99 1.74 -3.28
CA HIS A 388 -15.18 1.07 -2.73
C HIS A 388 -14.96 0.42 -1.36
N GLY A 389 -13.73 0.34 -0.87
CA GLY A 389 -13.47 -0.16 0.49
C GLY A 389 -12.11 -0.81 0.68
N VAL A 390 -12.04 -1.67 1.70
CA VAL A 390 -10.84 -2.39 2.13
C VAL A 390 -11.16 -3.88 2.26
N ALA A 391 -10.26 -4.75 1.81
CA ALA A 391 -10.32 -6.20 1.96
C ALA A 391 -9.03 -6.73 2.60
N PHE A 392 -9.18 -7.73 3.48
CA PHE A 392 -8.09 -8.40 4.20
C PHE A 392 -8.02 -9.88 3.78
N LEU A 393 -7.06 -10.20 2.91
CA LEU A 393 -6.89 -11.48 2.22
C LEU A 393 -5.92 -12.45 2.93
N ARG A 394 -5.12 -11.98 3.89
CA ARG A 394 -4.21 -12.82 4.68
C ARG A 394 -5.01 -13.86 5.45
N GLY A 395 -4.60 -15.13 5.37
CA GLY A 395 -5.28 -16.25 6.03
C GLY A 395 -6.67 -16.60 5.47
N ARG A 396 -7.11 -15.98 4.37
CA ARG A 396 -8.43 -16.23 3.76
C ARG A 396 -8.38 -17.31 2.69
N THR A 397 -9.42 -18.16 2.66
CA THR A 397 -9.63 -19.13 1.58
C THR A 397 -9.98 -18.43 0.26
N MET A 398 -9.89 -19.14 -0.86
CA MET A 398 -10.24 -18.58 -2.18
C MET A 398 -11.67 -18.04 -2.25
N GLN A 399 -12.62 -18.75 -1.64
CA GLN A 399 -14.01 -18.29 -1.54
C GLN A 399 -14.10 -16.98 -0.74
N GLN A 400 -13.43 -16.91 0.42
CA GLN A 400 -13.41 -15.70 1.26
C GLN A 400 -12.73 -14.52 0.56
N ARG A 401 -11.69 -14.77 -0.23
CA ARG A 401 -11.04 -13.75 -1.06
C ARG A 401 -12.00 -13.20 -2.10
N ALA A 402 -12.71 -14.07 -2.82
CA ALA A 402 -13.72 -13.65 -3.78
C ALA A 402 -14.86 -12.85 -3.10
N GLN A 403 -15.31 -13.30 -1.92
CA GLN A 403 -16.31 -12.59 -1.10
C GLN A 403 -15.88 -11.17 -0.71
N GLN A 404 -14.59 -10.93 -0.48
CA GLN A 404 -14.08 -9.62 -0.09
C GLN A 404 -13.66 -8.74 -1.28
N LEU A 405 -13.19 -9.34 -2.38
CA LEU A 405 -12.69 -8.61 -3.55
C LEU A 405 -13.82 -8.13 -4.47
N ILE A 406 -14.88 -8.90 -4.67
CA ILE A 406 -16.00 -8.51 -5.54
C ILE A 406 -16.64 -7.17 -5.08
N PRO A 407 -16.90 -6.93 -3.78
CA PRO A 407 -17.41 -5.64 -3.32
C PRO A 407 -16.49 -4.44 -3.61
N LEU A 408 -15.18 -4.67 -3.79
CA LEU A 408 -14.21 -3.62 -4.11
C LEU A 408 -14.22 -3.18 -5.58
N MET A 409 -14.89 -3.92 -6.45
CA MET A 409 -15.04 -3.56 -7.86
C MET A 409 -16.05 -2.44 -8.08
N HIS A 410 -15.99 -1.82 -9.26
CA HIS A 410 -17.02 -0.89 -9.71
C HIS A 410 -18.39 -1.61 -9.73
N PRO A 411 -19.48 -0.99 -9.23
CA PRO A 411 -20.79 -1.62 -9.10
C PRO A 411 -21.27 -2.36 -10.36
N ASP A 412 -21.08 -1.75 -11.53
CA ASP A 412 -21.50 -2.32 -12.83
C ASP A 412 -20.76 -3.61 -13.22
N ASP A 413 -19.53 -3.81 -12.72
CA ASP A 413 -18.67 -4.92 -13.15
C ASP A 413 -18.81 -6.16 -12.24
N ARG A 414 -19.49 -6.02 -11.09
CA ARG A 414 -19.58 -7.06 -10.05
C ARG A 414 -20.39 -8.27 -10.51
N SER A 415 -21.51 -8.02 -11.20
CA SER A 415 -22.48 -9.05 -11.58
C SER A 415 -21.90 -10.06 -12.58
N GLU A 416 -21.08 -9.59 -13.52
CA GLU A 416 -20.40 -10.43 -14.50
C GLU A 416 -19.37 -11.34 -13.79
N LEU A 417 -18.46 -10.75 -12.99
CA LEU A 417 -17.44 -11.54 -12.29
C LEU A 417 -18.06 -12.54 -11.31
N TRP A 418 -19.12 -12.13 -10.60
CA TRP A 418 -19.88 -12.99 -9.71
C TRP A 418 -20.44 -14.21 -10.45
N SER A 419 -21.13 -13.99 -11.57
CA SER A 419 -21.76 -15.04 -12.36
C SER A 419 -20.74 -16.07 -12.82
N VAL A 420 -19.57 -15.62 -13.28
CA VAL A 420 -18.49 -16.51 -13.71
C VAL A 420 -17.87 -17.26 -12.53
N ALA A 421 -17.68 -16.60 -11.38
CA ALA A 421 -17.12 -17.24 -10.19
C ALA A 421 -18.04 -18.33 -9.62
N VAL A 422 -19.35 -18.10 -9.57
CA VAL A 422 -20.35 -19.11 -9.20
C VAL A 422 -20.34 -20.27 -10.19
N ALA A 423 -20.36 -19.99 -11.50
CA ALA A 423 -20.31 -21.03 -12.54
C ALA A 423 -19.05 -21.91 -12.45
N ARG A 424 -17.93 -21.34 -12.00
CA ARG A 424 -16.68 -22.07 -11.73
C ARG A 424 -16.60 -22.71 -10.34
N SER A 425 -17.70 -22.71 -9.58
CA SER A 425 -17.77 -23.30 -8.23
C SER A 425 -16.77 -22.70 -7.23
N TRP A 426 -16.48 -21.40 -7.34
CA TRP A 426 -15.66 -20.68 -6.35
C TRP A 426 -16.39 -20.45 -5.03
N PHE A 427 -17.72 -20.55 -5.06
CA PHE A 427 -18.60 -20.43 -3.91
C PHE A 427 -19.30 -21.77 -3.68
N CYS A 428 -19.43 -22.16 -2.41
CA CYS A 428 -20.30 -23.27 -2.03
C CYS A 428 -21.77 -22.90 -2.27
N PRO A 429 -22.67 -23.87 -2.44
CA PRO A 429 -24.07 -23.59 -2.77
C PRO A 429 -24.78 -22.64 -1.79
N GLY A 430 -24.44 -22.69 -0.50
CA GLY A 430 -25.01 -21.80 0.51
C GLY A 430 -24.59 -20.34 0.31
N LEU A 431 -23.30 -20.10 0.09
CA LEU A 431 -22.78 -18.74 -0.12
C LEU A 431 -22.99 -18.21 -1.53
N ALA A 432 -23.29 -19.09 -2.49
CA ALA A 432 -23.68 -18.74 -3.86
C ALA A 432 -25.11 -18.17 -3.97
N ARG A 433 -25.87 -18.11 -2.87
CA ARG A 433 -27.27 -17.64 -2.85
C ARG A 433 -27.42 -16.15 -3.16
N ARG A 434 -26.40 -15.34 -2.86
CA ARG A 434 -26.41 -13.90 -3.07
C ARG A 434 -25.01 -13.38 -3.36
N MET A 435 -24.92 -12.41 -4.25
CA MET A 435 -23.66 -11.72 -4.52
C MET A 435 -23.20 -10.94 -3.28
N PRO A 436 -21.90 -10.94 -2.96
CA PRO A 436 -21.34 -10.07 -1.91
C PRO A 436 -21.66 -8.59 -2.15
N ASP A 437 -22.04 -7.89 -1.08
CA ASP A 437 -22.45 -6.48 -1.10
C ASP A 437 -21.40 -5.60 -0.38
N PRO A 438 -21.24 -4.31 -0.72
CA PRO A 438 -20.37 -3.41 0.04
C PRO A 438 -20.79 -3.27 1.50
N VAL A 439 -19.80 -3.17 2.37
CA VAL A 439 -20.00 -3.01 3.82
C VAL A 439 -19.96 -1.52 4.16
N TRP A 440 -21.00 -1.03 4.83
CA TRP A 440 -21.14 0.38 5.19
C TRP A 440 -21.07 0.56 6.70
N THR A 441 -20.32 1.56 7.16
CA THR A 441 -20.36 1.98 8.56
C THR A 441 -21.65 2.75 8.81
N VAL A 442 -22.43 2.30 9.78
CA VAL A 442 -23.71 2.88 10.19
C VAL A 442 -23.58 3.28 11.64
N GLN A 443 -22.88 4.39 11.90
CA GLN A 443 -22.64 4.87 13.26
C GLN A 443 -23.84 5.69 13.76
N GLY A 444 -24.37 5.33 14.93
CA GLY A 444 -25.38 6.14 15.61
C GLY A 444 -24.76 7.37 16.31
N PRO A 445 -25.52 8.48 16.49
CA PRO A 445 -25.00 9.74 17.03
C PRO A 445 -24.42 9.66 18.47
N GLU A 446 -24.65 8.56 19.19
CA GLU A 446 -24.27 8.40 20.60
C GLU A 446 -23.16 7.37 20.85
N VAL A 447 -22.51 6.84 19.81
CA VAL A 447 -21.47 5.81 19.94
C VAL A 447 -20.08 6.44 19.78
N PRO A 448 -19.26 6.52 20.85
CA PRO A 448 -17.91 7.09 20.77
C PRO A 448 -17.02 6.31 19.78
N LEU A 449 -16.39 7.03 18.85
CA LEU A 449 -15.57 6.48 17.76
C LEU A 449 -14.37 5.65 18.27
N ASP A 450 -13.87 5.96 19.46
CA ASP A 450 -12.66 5.34 20.01
C ASP A 450 -12.90 3.97 20.68
N SER A 451 -14.15 3.50 20.75
CA SER A 451 -14.52 2.27 21.47
C SER A 451 -14.83 1.09 20.56
N PHE A 452 -15.77 1.27 19.63
CA PHE A 452 -16.17 0.31 18.60
C PHE A 452 -16.99 1.02 17.51
N SER A 453 -17.12 0.39 16.34
CA SER A 453 -17.98 0.88 15.25
C SER A 453 -19.10 -0.10 14.94
N VAL A 454 -20.18 0.40 14.33
CA VAL A 454 -21.26 -0.45 13.80
C VAL A 454 -21.26 -0.41 12.28
N ARG A 455 -21.40 -1.57 11.64
CA ARG A 455 -21.45 -1.72 10.18
C ARG A 455 -22.55 -2.66 9.73
N THR A 456 -22.99 -2.54 8.48
CA THR A 456 -23.82 -3.57 7.83
C THR A 456 -23.05 -4.89 7.71
N ALA A 457 -23.78 -5.99 7.77
CA ALA A 457 -23.27 -7.34 7.54
C ALA A 457 -24.06 -8.02 6.41
N HIS A 458 -23.35 -8.74 5.55
CA HIS A 458 -23.90 -9.36 4.33
C HIS A 458 -23.46 -10.83 4.23
N ILE A 459 -23.82 -11.52 3.15
CA ILE A 459 -23.53 -12.96 2.99
C ILE A 459 -22.03 -13.32 3.10
N GLN A 460 -21.12 -12.38 2.79
CA GLN A 460 -19.68 -12.57 3.03
C GLN A 460 -19.29 -12.68 4.51
N ASP A 461 -20.13 -12.19 5.41
CA ASP A 461 -19.91 -12.19 6.86
C ASP A 461 -20.42 -13.46 7.53
N PHE A 462 -20.93 -14.44 6.76
CA PHE A 462 -21.51 -15.68 7.27
C PHE A 462 -20.64 -16.38 8.32
N GLU A 463 -19.35 -16.55 8.05
CA GLU A 463 -18.45 -17.24 8.98
C GLU A 463 -18.19 -16.41 10.26
N ALA A 464 -18.15 -15.08 10.16
CA ALA A 464 -18.01 -14.20 11.32
C ALA A 464 -19.29 -14.22 12.18
N ALA A 465 -20.47 -14.16 11.55
CA ALA A 465 -21.76 -14.32 12.23
C ALA A 465 -21.83 -15.69 12.93
N ARG A 466 -21.45 -16.76 12.22
CA ARG A 466 -21.47 -18.13 12.71
C ARG A 466 -20.58 -18.31 13.93
N ARG A 467 -19.31 -17.86 13.86
CA ARG A 467 -18.37 -17.91 15.00
C ARG A 467 -18.88 -17.10 16.19
N PHE A 468 -19.40 -15.91 15.95
CA PHE A 468 -19.99 -15.09 17.00
C PHE A 468 -21.13 -15.84 17.71
N HIS A 469 -22.07 -16.43 16.97
CA HIS A 469 -23.20 -17.13 17.57
C HIS A 469 -22.77 -18.38 18.36
N TYR A 470 -21.82 -19.17 17.84
CA TYR A 470 -21.27 -20.33 18.58
C TYR A 470 -20.43 -19.95 19.81
N SER A 471 -19.96 -18.71 19.91
CA SER A 471 -19.26 -18.22 21.10
C SER A 471 -20.20 -17.83 22.26
N LEU A 472 -21.50 -17.73 22.01
CA LEU A 472 -22.48 -17.28 23.00
C LEU A 472 -22.92 -18.42 23.93
N PRO A 473 -23.19 -18.13 25.21
CA PRO A 473 -23.83 -19.08 26.11
C PRO A 473 -25.21 -19.51 25.59
N GLN A 474 -25.56 -20.78 25.77
CA GLN A 474 -26.87 -21.31 25.36
C GLN A 474 -28.04 -20.51 25.96
N THR A 475 -27.90 -20.03 27.20
CA THR A 475 -28.91 -19.18 27.86
C THR A 475 -29.20 -17.91 27.08
N ASP A 476 -28.20 -17.31 26.44
CA ASP A 476 -28.39 -16.08 25.66
C ASP A 476 -29.01 -16.37 24.29
N LEU A 477 -28.65 -17.51 23.67
CA LEU A 477 -29.28 -17.98 22.44
C LEU A 477 -30.75 -18.30 22.68
N ASN A 478 -31.08 -18.94 23.80
CA ASN A 478 -32.46 -19.24 24.19
C ASN A 478 -33.29 -17.96 24.38
N LEU A 479 -32.72 -16.92 24.99
CA LEU A 479 -33.39 -15.61 25.10
C LEU A 479 -33.56 -14.90 23.76
N ARG A 480 -32.68 -15.17 22.79
CA ARG A 480 -32.69 -14.56 21.45
C ARG A 480 -33.62 -15.27 20.46
N PHE A 481 -33.78 -16.58 20.61
CA PHE A 481 -34.51 -17.47 19.69
C PHE A 481 -35.68 -18.22 20.35
N PHE A 482 -36.06 -17.83 21.58
CA PHE A 482 -37.23 -18.35 22.31
C PHE A 482 -37.23 -19.88 22.53
N ASP A 483 -36.10 -20.46 22.94
CA ASP A 483 -35.93 -21.91 23.20
C ASP A 483 -36.24 -22.83 22.00
N HIS A 484 -36.23 -22.31 20.77
CA HIS A 484 -36.43 -23.12 19.57
C HIS A 484 -35.14 -23.82 19.12
N GLU A 485 -35.21 -25.12 18.80
CA GLU A 485 -34.13 -25.81 18.08
C GLU A 485 -33.96 -25.15 16.71
N MET A 486 -32.81 -24.52 16.50
CA MET A 486 -32.52 -23.76 15.28
C MET A 486 -31.30 -24.33 14.58
N ASP A 487 -31.45 -24.63 13.29
CA ASP A 487 -30.32 -24.80 12.38
C ASP A 487 -29.70 -23.42 12.13
N LEU A 488 -28.65 -23.11 12.89
CA LEU A 488 -27.97 -21.82 12.86
C LEU A 488 -27.42 -21.48 11.47
N ASP A 489 -26.86 -22.47 10.76
CA ASP A 489 -26.28 -22.24 9.44
C ASP A 489 -27.38 -21.87 8.44
N LYS A 490 -28.52 -22.57 8.48
CA LYS A 490 -29.68 -22.23 7.66
C LYS A 490 -30.24 -20.84 7.99
N TYR A 491 -30.44 -20.53 9.27
CA TYR A 491 -30.91 -19.22 9.71
C TYR A 491 -30.00 -18.10 9.23
N LEU A 492 -28.68 -18.22 9.44
CA LEU A 492 -27.72 -17.20 9.04
C LEU A 492 -27.66 -17.03 7.52
N LEU A 493 -27.75 -18.12 6.74
CA LEU A 493 -27.83 -18.05 5.28
C LEU A 493 -29.08 -17.30 4.85
N ASP A 494 -30.23 -17.60 5.44
CA ASP A 494 -31.49 -16.95 5.10
C ASP A 494 -31.43 -15.46 5.49
N ALA A 495 -31.06 -15.13 6.73
CA ALA A 495 -30.95 -13.75 7.23
C ALA A 495 -29.97 -12.88 6.42
N LEU A 496 -28.79 -13.41 6.08
CA LEU A 496 -27.77 -12.66 5.33
C LEU A 496 -28.02 -12.60 3.82
N SER A 497 -28.88 -13.47 3.28
CA SER A 497 -29.23 -13.48 1.85
C SER A 497 -30.56 -12.79 1.56
N HIS A 498 -31.44 -12.62 2.54
CA HIS A 498 -32.78 -12.06 2.35
C HIS A 498 -32.72 -10.57 1.96
N THR A 499 -33.51 -10.16 0.96
CA THR A 499 -33.53 -8.76 0.47
C THR A 499 -34.27 -7.81 1.41
N GLY A 500 -35.23 -8.33 2.18
CA GLY A 500 -35.94 -7.59 3.23
C GLY A 500 -35.27 -7.59 4.61
N ALA A 501 -34.13 -8.27 4.79
CA ALA A 501 -33.42 -8.29 6.06
C ALA A 501 -32.07 -7.58 5.95
N GLN A 502 -31.67 -6.86 7.00
CA GLN A 502 -30.34 -6.28 7.13
C GLN A 502 -29.75 -6.64 8.49
N MET A 503 -28.58 -7.29 8.46
CA MET A 503 -27.80 -7.57 9.66
C MET A 503 -26.77 -6.47 9.91
N PHE A 504 -26.40 -6.28 11.18
CA PHE A 504 -25.44 -5.28 11.63
C PHE A 504 -24.47 -5.91 12.63
N PHE A 505 -23.20 -5.56 12.50
CA PHE A 505 -22.16 -5.94 13.45
C PHE A 505 -21.65 -4.72 14.19
N ALA A 506 -21.66 -4.80 15.51
CA ALA A 506 -20.79 -3.98 16.35
C ALA A 506 -19.43 -4.66 16.39
N HIS A 507 -18.38 -3.95 15.98
CA HIS A 507 -17.07 -4.55 15.75
C HIS A 507 -15.93 -3.60 16.17
N ARG A 508 -14.77 -4.21 16.41
CA ARG A 508 -13.49 -3.52 16.63
C ARG A 508 -12.37 -4.31 15.96
N PHE A 509 -11.35 -3.63 15.45
CA PHE A 509 -10.12 -4.29 14.99
C PHE A 509 -9.14 -4.45 16.15
N GLU A 510 -8.65 -5.67 16.35
CA GLU A 510 -7.61 -6.02 17.30
C GLU A 510 -6.55 -6.84 16.55
N ALA A 511 -5.30 -6.38 16.52
CA ALA A 511 -4.18 -7.08 15.87
C ALA A 511 -4.52 -7.61 14.45
N ASP A 512 -5.08 -6.74 13.61
CA ASP A 512 -5.51 -7.02 12.22
C ASP A 512 -6.69 -8.00 12.06
N GLU A 513 -7.35 -8.39 13.16
CA GLU A 513 -8.58 -9.17 13.13
C GLU A 513 -9.78 -8.37 13.61
N GLU A 514 -10.88 -8.50 12.86
CA GLU A 514 -12.15 -7.93 13.27
C GLU A 514 -12.79 -8.83 14.34
N THR A 515 -12.97 -8.26 15.52
CA THR A 515 -13.71 -8.89 16.62
C THR A 515 -15.14 -8.39 16.63
N ILE A 516 -16.10 -9.31 16.51
CA ILE A 516 -17.53 -9.00 16.58
C ILE A 516 -17.97 -8.95 18.05
N LEU A 517 -18.47 -7.80 18.47
CA LEU A 517 -18.89 -7.51 19.84
C LEU A 517 -20.39 -7.78 20.05
N GLY A 518 -21.17 -7.63 18.99
CA GLY A 518 -22.61 -7.85 18.99
C GLY A 518 -23.18 -7.89 17.58
N VAL A 519 -24.32 -8.57 17.45
CA VAL A 519 -25.06 -8.72 16.20
C VAL A 519 -26.47 -8.21 16.39
N ALA A 520 -26.97 -7.50 15.39
CA ALA A 520 -28.37 -7.12 15.32
C ALA A 520 -28.92 -7.35 13.92
N GLU A 521 -30.22 -7.56 13.83
CA GLU A 521 -30.94 -7.81 12.59
C GLU A 521 -32.20 -6.94 12.58
N CYS A 522 -32.52 -6.40 11.41
CA CYS A 522 -33.78 -5.73 11.12
C CYS A 522 -34.40 -6.40 9.90
N HIS A 523 -35.60 -6.98 10.05
CA HIS A 523 -36.40 -7.54 8.97
C HIS A 523 -37.55 -6.60 8.65
N VAL A 524 -37.58 -6.04 7.45
CA VAL A 524 -38.64 -5.14 7.00
C VAL A 524 -39.69 -5.95 6.24
N ASP A 525 -40.92 -5.93 6.72
CA ASP A 525 -42.06 -6.49 6.01
C ASP A 525 -42.46 -5.52 4.87
N PRO A 526 -42.34 -5.92 3.60
CA PRO A 526 -42.67 -5.07 2.47
C PRO A 526 -44.17 -4.74 2.37
N ALA A 527 -45.06 -5.55 2.98
CA ALA A 527 -46.50 -5.30 2.93
C ALA A 527 -46.92 -4.17 3.88
N THR A 528 -46.33 -4.11 5.07
CA THR A 528 -46.68 -3.13 6.11
C THR A 528 -45.72 -1.93 6.11
N GLY A 529 -44.48 -2.11 5.67
CA GLY A 529 -43.40 -1.13 5.78
C GLY A 529 -42.88 -0.98 7.23
N GLU A 530 -43.12 -2.00 8.05
CA GLU A 530 -42.68 -2.08 9.44
C GLU A 530 -41.48 -3.01 9.56
N GLY A 531 -40.55 -2.68 10.45
CA GLY A 531 -39.34 -3.47 10.70
C GLY A 531 -39.41 -4.20 12.02
N GLU A 532 -39.16 -5.50 12.02
CA GLU A 532 -38.92 -6.27 13.23
C GLU A 532 -37.43 -6.30 13.53
N ILE A 533 -37.03 -6.01 14.76
CA ILE A 533 -35.62 -5.99 15.16
C ILE A 533 -35.30 -7.02 16.23
N ALA A 534 -34.04 -7.42 16.21
CA ALA A 534 -33.62 -8.56 16.99
C ALA A 534 -32.09 -8.47 17.20
N LEU A 535 -31.61 -8.47 18.45
CA LEU A 535 -30.19 -8.19 18.73
C LEU A 535 -29.62 -8.95 19.91
N ILE A 536 -28.30 -9.15 19.89
CA ILE A 536 -27.55 -9.81 20.94
C ILE A 536 -26.13 -9.24 21.03
N ALA A 537 -25.67 -8.99 22.26
CA ALA A 537 -24.30 -8.57 22.55
C ALA A 537 -23.57 -9.66 23.32
N HIS A 538 -22.32 -9.91 22.94
CA HIS A 538 -21.49 -10.91 23.59
C HIS A 538 -21.28 -10.56 25.08
N PRO A 539 -21.33 -11.54 26.00
CA PRO A 539 -21.24 -11.28 27.45
C PRO A 539 -20.06 -10.42 27.88
N LEU A 540 -18.87 -10.63 27.29
CA LEU A 540 -17.65 -9.90 27.62
C LEU A 540 -17.73 -8.39 27.32
N TYR A 541 -18.61 -7.99 26.39
CA TYR A 541 -18.73 -6.60 25.93
C TYR A 541 -20.03 -5.93 26.38
N ARG A 542 -20.79 -6.59 27.26
CA ARG A 542 -21.97 -5.98 27.89
C ARG A 542 -21.55 -4.81 28.76
N ARG A 543 -22.47 -3.84 28.91
CA ARG A 543 -22.26 -2.60 29.69
C ARG A 543 -21.18 -1.67 29.14
N GLN A 544 -20.65 -1.93 27.95
CA GLN A 544 -19.72 -1.04 27.23
C GLN A 544 -20.42 -0.21 26.13
N GLY A 545 -21.76 -0.21 26.09
CA GLY A 545 -22.53 0.56 25.11
C GLY A 545 -22.90 -0.19 23.82
N VAL A 546 -22.38 -1.41 23.59
CA VAL A 546 -22.62 -2.22 22.37
C VAL A 546 -24.10 -2.31 21.98
N GLY A 547 -24.97 -2.72 22.91
CA GLY A 547 -26.41 -2.85 22.62
C GLY A 547 -27.07 -1.51 22.26
N ARG A 548 -26.70 -0.41 22.93
CA ARG A 548 -27.21 0.93 22.60
C ARG A 548 -26.73 1.36 21.22
N GLY A 549 -25.47 1.08 20.89
CA GLY A 549 -24.91 1.38 19.58
C GLY A 549 -25.60 0.64 18.45
N LEU A 550 -25.86 -0.65 18.62
CA LEU A 550 -26.62 -1.45 17.65
C LEU A 550 -28.04 -0.92 17.45
N VAL A 551 -28.78 -0.63 18.53
CA VAL A 551 -30.13 -0.06 18.43
C VAL A 551 -30.10 1.29 17.72
N SER A 552 -29.16 2.17 18.07
CA SER A 552 -29.02 3.49 17.47
C SER A 552 -28.70 3.40 15.97
N ALA A 553 -27.77 2.53 15.58
CA ALA A 553 -27.39 2.28 14.18
C ALA A 553 -28.57 1.74 13.36
N MET A 554 -29.27 0.71 13.86
CA MET A 554 -30.44 0.15 13.18
C MET A 554 -31.56 1.17 13.04
N THR A 555 -31.79 1.99 14.07
CA THR A 555 -32.81 3.04 14.05
C THR A 555 -32.50 4.08 12.96
N ALA A 556 -31.25 4.52 12.88
CA ALA A 556 -30.80 5.46 11.85
C ALA A 556 -30.91 4.85 10.44
N TRP A 557 -30.50 3.59 10.28
CA TRP A 557 -30.64 2.87 9.01
C TRP A 557 -32.11 2.73 8.60
N ALA A 558 -32.98 2.27 9.50
CA ALA A 558 -34.38 2.05 9.23
C ALA A 558 -35.10 3.35 8.84
N ALA A 559 -34.81 4.46 9.52
CA ALA A 559 -35.32 5.78 9.17
C ALA A 559 -34.87 6.21 7.77
N ALA A 560 -33.60 6.01 7.42
CA ALA A 560 -33.08 6.32 6.08
C ALA A 560 -33.69 5.46 4.97
N HIS A 561 -34.22 4.28 5.29
CA HIS A 561 -34.88 3.36 4.36
C HIS A 561 -36.42 3.46 4.39
N GLY A 562 -36.96 4.50 5.02
CA GLY A 562 -38.40 4.78 5.01
C GLY A 562 -39.25 3.81 5.84
N VAL A 563 -38.63 3.07 6.77
CA VAL A 563 -39.35 2.20 7.71
C VAL A 563 -40.17 3.09 8.65
N LYS A 564 -41.46 2.80 8.79
CA LYS A 564 -42.39 3.66 9.55
C LYS A 564 -42.33 3.39 11.05
N ARG A 565 -42.10 2.13 11.40
CA ARG A 565 -42.20 1.63 12.77
C ARG A 565 -41.25 0.47 12.95
N LEU A 566 -40.55 0.43 14.08
CA LEU A 566 -39.78 -0.73 14.50
C LEU A 566 -40.49 -1.44 15.65
N GLY A 567 -40.58 -2.77 15.55
CA GLY A 567 -41.11 -3.68 16.55
C GLY A 567 -40.04 -4.63 17.07
N ALA A 568 -40.19 -5.12 18.29
CA ALA A 568 -39.37 -6.18 18.85
C ALA A 568 -40.18 -7.00 19.85
N GLU A 569 -40.12 -8.33 19.76
CA GLU A 569 -40.65 -9.23 20.78
C GLU A 569 -39.56 -9.60 21.78
N VAL A 570 -39.84 -9.45 23.08
CA VAL A 570 -38.86 -9.68 24.15
C VAL A 570 -39.51 -10.46 25.28
N LEU A 571 -38.90 -11.57 25.72
CA LEU A 571 -39.37 -12.35 26.87
C LEU A 571 -39.48 -11.47 28.12
N VAL A 572 -40.55 -11.68 28.90
CA VAL A 572 -40.77 -11.00 30.18
C VAL A 572 -39.59 -11.21 31.14
N SER A 573 -38.92 -12.36 31.04
CA SER A 573 -37.73 -12.72 31.82
C SER A 573 -36.45 -11.99 31.38
N ASN A 574 -36.39 -11.40 30.18
CA ASN A 574 -35.22 -10.71 29.65
C ASN A 574 -35.14 -9.25 30.13
N VAL A 575 -35.01 -9.09 31.45
CA VAL A 575 -34.91 -7.78 32.13
C VAL A 575 -33.82 -6.88 31.52
N PRO A 576 -32.61 -7.37 31.18
CA PRO A 576 -31.58 -6.53 30.56
C PRO A 576 -32.02 -5.92 29.22
N MET A 577 -32.68 -6.69 28.35
CA MET A 577 -33.17 -6.20 27.06
C MET A 577 -34.28 -5.17 27.25
N LEU A 578 -35.24 -5.44 28.14
CA LEU A 578 -36.33 -4.50 28.45
C LEU A 578 -35.81 -3.14 28.97
N GLN A 579 -34.75 -3.16 29.79
CA GLN A 579 -34.09 -1.95 30.26
C GLN A 579 -33.34 -1.21 29.15
N LEU A 580 -32.64 -1.93 28.26
CA LEU A 580 -31.95 -1.36 27.11
C LEU A 580 -32.95 -0.63 26.20
N MET A 581 -34.00 -1.34 25.77
CA MET A 581 -35.00 -0.82 24.84
C MET A 581 -35.71 0.41 25.41
N ARG A 582 -36.10 0.36 26.70
CA ARG A 582 -36.69 1.53 27.39
C ARG A 582 -35.75 2.75 27.39
N ARG A 583 -34.45 2.56 27.63
CA ARG A 583 -33.46 3.65 27.59
C ARG A 583 -33.28 4.21 26.19
N CYS A 584 -33.47 3.40 25.16
CA CYS A 584 -33.48 3.82 23.76
C CYS A 584 -34.83 4.42 23.31
N GLY A 585 -35.76 4.71 24.24
CA GLY A 585 -37.04 5.36 23.93
C GLY A 585 -38.15 4.44 23.44
N TRP A 586 -37.98 3.12 23.51
CA TRP A 586 -39.01 2.16 23.09
C TRP A 586 -40.14 2.09 24.11
N THR A 587 -41.36 2.02 23.58
CA THR A 587 -42.58 1.89 24.38
C THR A 587 -43.06 0.45 24.41
N ARG A 588 -43.54 0.00 25.57
CA ARG A 588 -44.05 -1.36 25.76
C ARG A 588 -45.56 -1.39 25.51
N THR A 589 -46.02 -2.26 24.61
CA THR A 589 -47.42 -2.62 24.49
C THR A 589 -47.67 -3.93 25.24
N PRO A 590 -48.66 -3.98 26.17
CA PRO A 590 -49.01 -5.23 26.83
C PRO A 590 -49.69 -6.18 25.84
N ARG A 591 -49.23 -7.43 25.79
CA ARG A 591 -49.91 -8.53 25.10
C ARG A 591 -50.45 -9.46 26.18
N ASP A 592 -51.77 -9.49 26.33
CA ASP A 592 -52.42 -10.24 27.40
C ASP A 592 -52.19 -11.75 27.22
N GLY A 593 -51.71 -12.42 28.28
CA GLY A 593 -51.54 -13.87 28.33
C GLY A 593 -50.26 -14.45 27.70
N SER A 594 -49.32 -13.63 27.21
CA SER A 594 -48.05 -14.12 26.64
C SER A 594 -46.85 -13.92 27.57
N GLU A 595 -45.87 -14.83 27.50
CA GLU A 595 -44.55 -14.67 28.13
C GLU A 595 -43.63 -13.64 27.41
N LEU A 596 -44.19 -12.91 26.45
CA LEU A 596 -43.52 -11.91 25.60
C LEU A 596 -44.13 -10.52 25.82
N PHE A 597 -43.27 -9.51 25.81
CA PHE A 597 -43.65 -8.12 25.59
C PHE A 597 -43.37 -7.71 24.16
N GLU A 598 -44.34 -7.02 23.55
CA GLU A 598 -44.12 -6.29 22.30
C GLU A 598 -43.60 -4.89 22.64
N LEU A 599 -42.49 -4.52 22.01
CA LEU A 599 -41.88 -3.20 22.14
C LEU A 599 -41.95 -2.50 20.80
N VAL A 600 -42.31 -1.22 20.81
CA VAL A 600 -42.50 -0.43 19.60
C VAL A 600 -41.75 0.89 19.70
N LEU A 601 -41.06 1.24 18.62
CA LEU A 601 -40.48 2.56 18.37
C LEU A 601 -41.05 3.12 17.06
N PRO A 602 -41.91 4.15 17.11
CA PRO A 602 -42.30 4.88 15.91
C PRO A 602 -41.11 5.68 15.38
N LEU A 603 -40.83 5.58 14.08
CA LEU A 603 -39.82 6.40 13.41
C LEU A 603 -40.53 7.62 12.81
N ALA A 604 -40.07 8.82 13.16
CA ALA A 604 -40.64 10.05 12.62
C ALA A 604 -40.37 10.15 11.10
N LYS A 605 -41.32 10.77 10.37
CA LYS A 605 -41.23 11.03 8.93
C LYS A 605 -40.05 11.91 8.56
#